data_AF-A0A158CU32-F1
#
_entry.id   AF-A0A158CU32-F1
#
_cell.length_a   1.000
_cell.length_b   1.000
_cell.length_c   1.000
_cell.angle_alpha   90.00
_cell.angle_beta   90.00
_cell.angle_gamma   90.00
#
_symmetry.space_group_name_H-M   'P 1'
#
loop_
_entity.id
_entity.type
_entity.pdbx_description
1 polymer ?
#
loop_
_entity_poly.entity_id
_entity_poly.type
_entity_poly.pdbx_seq_one_letter_code
_entity_poly.pdbx_strand_id
1 'polypeptide(L)'
;MATVATKRDSGRRSELIRLGVAILTEKGFHNFSLDELVALAGVPKGSFHYYFSSKDAYCLEVIQAYHEYFAKKLDMHLKDASLSPLERIKAFTEDAAIGMQRHKFKRGCLVGNLSQELAALDETFRRALMDVLQDWRGRIRACLEEGKASGEIRADADTAALSRYFWNAWEGAVMCSKLEKSREPLDDASAAFLAHLTPRDKR
;
A
#
# COMPACT_ATOMS: atom_id res chain seq x y z
N MET A 1 -5.37 -33.49 -14.93
CA MET A 1 -6.64 -32.94 -15.47
C MET A 1 -6.90 -31.61 -14.78
N ALA A 2 -6.69 -30.50 -15.48
CA ALA A 2 -6.94 -29.17 -14.94
C ALA A 2 -8.44 -28.88 -15.01
N THR A 3 -9.09 -28.80 -13.86
CA THR A 3 -10.51 -28.47 -13.74
C THR A 3 -10.70 -27.01 -14.14
N VAL A 4 -11.56 -26.78 -15.14
CA VAL A 4 -11.95 -25.44 -15.59
C VAL A 4 -12.66 -24.73 -14.44
N ALA A 5 -11.99 -23.76 -13.80
CA ALA A 5 -12.56 -22.95 -12.74
C ALA A 5 -13.77 -22.16 -13.28
N THR A 6 -14.95 -22.45 -12.73
CA THR A 6 -16.20 -21.80 -13.15
C THR A 6 -16.27 -20.34 -12.66
N LYS A 7 -17.10 -19.50 -13.28
CA LYS A 7 -17.31 -18.09 -12.88
C LYS A 7 -17.72 -17.90 -11.41
N ARG A 8 -18.30 -18.95 -10.79
CA ARG A 8 -18.69 -18.99 -9.37
C ARG A 8 -17.50 -19.29 -8.44
N ASP A 9 -16.48 -19.96 -8.97
CA ASP A 9 -15.25 -20.38 -8.31
C ASP A 9 -14.26 -19.21 -8.19
N SER A 10 -14.10 -18.45 -9.28
CA SER A 10 -13.30 -17.21 -9.27
C SER A 10 -13.86 -16.14 -8.34
N GLY A 11 -15.20 -16.07 -8.21
CA GLY A 11 -15.88 -15.15 -7.29
C GLY A 11 -15.52 -15.38 -5.81
N ARG A 12 -15.51 -16.64 -5.37
CA ARG A 12 -15.18 -17.03 -3.98
C ARG A 12 -13.71 -16.83 -3.65
N ARG A 13 -12.83 -17.22 -4.56
CA ARG A 13 -11.39 -16.94 -4.42
C ARG A 13 -11.13 -15.45 -4.25
N SER A 14 -11.77 -14.62 -5.07
CA SER A 14 -11.63 -13.16 -5.01
C SER A 14 -12.20 -12.58 -3.72
N GLU A 15 -13.30 -13.14 -3.20
CA GLU A 15 -13.88 -12.77 -1.91
C GLU A 15 -12.94 -13.07 -0.75
N LEU A 16 -12.34 -14.26 -0.72
CA LEU A 16 -11.34 -14.63 0.28
C LEU A 16 -10.14 -13.66 0.24
N ILE A 17 -9.65 -13.29 -0.95
CA ILE A 17 -8.57 -12.31 -1.07
C ILE A 17 -8.97 -10.93 -0.52
N ARG A 18 -10.20 -10.44 -0.83
CA ARG A 18 -10.69 -9.15 -0.30
C ARG A 18 -10.79 -9.14 1.22
N LEU A 19 -11.26 -10.24 1.81
CA LEU A 19 -11.29 -10.41 3.27
C LEU A 19 -9.87 -10.41 3.85
N GLY A 20 -8.93 -11.06 3.18
CA GLY A 20 -7.51 -11.04 3.55
C GLY A 20 -6.94 -9.63 3.61
N VAL A 21 -7.18 -8.81 2.57
CA VAL A 21 -6.75 -7.40 2.57
C VAL A 21 -7.34 -6.65 3.77
N ALA A 22 -8.63 -6.81 4.02
CA ALA A 22 -9.31 -6.17 5.16
C ALA A 22 -8.70 -6.58 6.51
N ILE A 23 -8.47 -7.87 6.71
CA ILE A 23 -7.91 -8.42 7.95
C ILE A 23 -6.46 -7.99 8.14
N LEU A 24 -5.61 -8.13 7.11
CA LEU A 24 -4.18 -7.84 7.21
C LEU A 24 -3.88 -6.34 7.39
N THR A 25 -4.70 -5.46 6.81
CA THR A 25 -4.59 -4.01 7.04
C THR A 25 -5.02 -3.60 8.45
N GLU A 26 -5.95 -4.35 9.06
CA GLU A 26 -6.52 -4.07 10.38
C GLU A 26 -5.72 -4.69 11.52
N LYS A 27 -5.45 -6.00 11.44
CA LYS A 27 -4.91 -6.82 12.53
C LYS A 27 -3.48 -7.29 12.32
N GLY A 28 -3.03 -7.36 11.06
CA GLY A 28 -1.74 -7.98 10.73
C GLY A 28 -1.82 -9.49 10.53
N PHE A 29 -0.68 -10.14 10.31
CA PHE A 29 -0.61 -11.55 9.93
C PHE A 29 -0.77 -12.51 11.12
N HIS A 30 -0.12 -12.20 12.24
CA HIS A 30 -0.12 -13.09 13.41
C HIS A 30 -1.47 -13.09 14.16
N ASN A 31 -2.25 -12.01 14.02
CA ASN A 31 -3.47 -11.80 14.79
C ASN A 31 -4.75 -12.32 14.10
N PHE A 32 -4.65 -13.08 13.01
CA PHE A 32 -5.81 -13.72 12.39
C PHE A 32 -5.60 -15.22 12.18
N SER A 33 -6.70 -15.97 12.26
CA SER A 33 -6.74 -17.41 11.99
C SER A 33 -7.47 -17.73 10.69
N LEU A 34 -7.17 -18.88 10.09
CA LEU A 34 -7.93 -19.37 8.94
C LEU A 34 -9.39 -19.62 9.28
N ASP A 35 -9.68 -20.03 10.52
CA ASP A 35 -11.04 -20.28 11.00
C ASP A 35 -11.85 -18.99 11.06
N GLU A 36 -11.23 -17.88 11.49
CA GLU A 36 -11.86 -16.56 11.43
C GLU A 36 -12.14 -16.13 9.98
N LEU A 37 -11.17 -16.32 9.07
CA LEU A 37 -11.32 -15.96 7.66
C LEU A 37 -12.49 -16.70 6.99
N VAL A 38 -12.56 -18.03 7.14
CA VAL A 38 -13.60 -18.83 6.49
C VAL A 38 -14.97 -18.63 7.12
N ALA A 39 -15.03 -18.35 8.43
CA ALA A 39 -16.25 -17.94 9.10
C ALA A 39 -16.77 -16.60 8.56
N LEU A 40 -15.90 -15.60 8.39
CA LEU A 40 -16.26 -14.31 7.79
C LEU A 40 -16.70 -14.44 6.33
N ALA A 41 -16.09 -15.36 5.58
CA ALA A 41 -16.47 -15.64 4.19
C ALA A 41 -17.74 -16.51 4.06
N GLY A 42 -18.26 -17.07 5.15
CA GLY A 42 -19.38 -18.01 5.13
C GLY A 42 -19.10 -19.27 4.32
N VAL A 43 -17.84 -19.73 4.28
CA VAL A 43 -17.44 -20.95 3.54
C VAL A 43 -16.92 -22.03 4.49
N PRO A 44 -17.10 -23.33 4.14
CA PRO A 44 -16.46 -24.40 4.88
C PRO A 44 -14.93 -24.29 4.87
N LYS A 45 -14.26 -24.70 5.95
CA LYS A 45 -12.78 -24.71 6.04
C LYS A 45 -12.12 -25.48 4.90
N GLY A 46 -12.73 -26.58 4.46
CA GLY A 46 -12.25 -27.36 3.32
C GLY A 46 -12.19 -26.57 2.00
N SER A 47 -13.04 -25.55 1.83
CA SER A 47 -13.03 -24.69 0.64
C SER A 47 -11.79 -23.79 0.57
N PHE A 48 -11.19 -23.43 1.71
CA PHE A 48 -9.96 -22.65 1.70
C PHE A 48 -8.81 -23.44 1.05
N HIS A 49 -8.63 -24.70 1.45
CA HIS A 49 -7.56 -25.55 0.95
C HIS A 49 -7.74 -25.98 -0.51
N TYR A 50 -8.93 -25.82 -1.07
CA TYR A 50 -9.15 -25.93 -2.52
C TYR A 50 -8.51 -24.76 -3.29
N TYR A 51 -8.49 -23.55 -2.72
CA TYR A 51 -7.94 -22.36 -3.37
C TYR A 51 -6.48 -22.07 -3.01
N PHE A 52 -6.09 -22.35 -1.76
CA PHE A 52 -4.80 -21.95 -1.22
C PHE A 52 -4.16 -23.11 -0.45
N SER A 53 -2.91 -23.44 -0.78
CA SER A 53 -2.19 -24.58 -0.19
C SER A 53 -1.87 -24.37 1.29
N SER A 54 -1.64 -23.13 1.72
CA SER A 54 -1.32 -22.76 3.10
C SER A 54 -1.75 -21.33 3.43
N LYS A 55 -1.70 -20.95 4.72
CA LYS A 55 -1.88 -19.56 5.17
C LYS A 55 -0.84 -18.63 4.53
N ASP A 56 0.38 -19.12 4.37
CA ASP A 56 1.49 -18.34 3.83
C ASP A 56 1.31 -18.10 2.33
N ALA A 57 0.96 -19.16 1.58
CA ALA A 57 0.65 -19.06 0.15
C ALA A 57 -0.52 -18.09 -0.09
N TYR A 58 -1.56 -18.18 0.73
CA TYR A 58 -2.67 -17.23 0.71
C TYR A 58 -2.21 -15.78 1.00
N CYS A 59 -1.35 -15.58 2.01
CA CYS A 59 -0.86 -14.25 2.34
C CYS A 59 -0.04 -13.64 1.20
N LEU A 60 0.83 -14.42 0.54
CA LEU A 60 1.57 -13.97 -0.64
C LEU A 60 0.65 -13.52 -1.78
N GLU A 61 -0.44 -14.25 -1.99
CA GLU A 61 -1.46 -13.84 -2.96
C GLU A 61 -2.22 -12.57 -2.56
N VAL A 62 -2.50 -12.40 -1.26
CA VAL A 62 -3.12 -11.17 -0.76
C VAL A 62 -2.17 -9.98 -0.91
N ILE A 63 -0.86 -10.15 -0.68
CA ILE A 63 0.16 -9.13 -0.95
C ILE A 63 0.12 -8.74 -2.43
N GLN A 64 0.11 -9.72 -3.34
CA GLN A 64 0.07 -9.46 -4.77
C GLN A 64 -1.21 -8.72 -5.20
N ALA A 65 -2.38 -9.15 -4.70
CA ALA A 65 -3.64 -8.48 -4.99
C ALA A 65 -3.68 -7.05 -4.44
N TYR A 66 -3.11 -6.82 -3.25
CA TYR A 66 -2.96 -5.49 -2.68
C TYR A 66 -2.02 -4.61 -3.50
N HIS A 67 -0.88 -5.18 -3.95
CA HIS A 67 0.06 -4.50 -4.84
C HIS A 67 -0.63 -4.03 -6.13
N GLU A 68 -1.33 -4.92 -6.82
CA GLU A 68 -2.00 -4.58 -8.08
C GLU A 68 -3.07 -3.49 -7.91
N TYR A 69 -3.84 -3.57 -6.83
CA TYR A 69 -4.82 -2.54 -6.50
C TYR A 69 -4.15 -1.20 -6.21
N PHE A 70 -3.11 -1.21 -5.37
CA PHE A 70 -2.46 0.01 -4.91
C PHE A 70 -1.59 0.65 -6.02
N ALA A 71 -0.96 -0.15 -6.88
CA ALA A 71 -0.25 0.30 -8.06
C ALA A 71 -1.17 1.04 -9.04
N LYS A 72 -2.39 0.52 -9.28
CA LYS A 72 -3.41 1.22 -10.06
C LYS A 72 -3.84 2.53 -9.42
N LYS A 73 -3.98 2.56 -8.09
CA LYS A 73 -4.29 3.79 -7.34
C LYS A 73 -3.17 4.83 -7.49
N LEU A 74 -1.91 4.43 -7.35
CA LEU A 74 -0.76 5.29 -7.59
C LEU A 74 -0.76 5.84 -9.01
N ASP A 75 -0.97 4.98 -10.01
CA ASP A 75 -0.99 5.41 -11.41
C ASP A 75 -2.13 6.38 -11.72
N MET A 76 -3.31 6.17 -11.15
CA MET A 76 -4.46 7.05 -11.30
C MET A 76 -4.13 8.50 -10.90
N HIS A 77 -3.35 8.69 -9.84
CA HIS A 77 -2.94 10.02 -9.36
C HIS A 77 -1.66 10.52 -10.05
N LEU A 78 -0.60 9.71 -10.04
CA LEU A 78 0.74 10.13 -10.46
C LEU A 78 0.87 10.34 -11.98
N LYS A 79 -0.04 9.77 -12.78
CA LYS A 79 -0.10 9.95 -14.24
C LYS A 79 -1.20 10.91 -14.69
N ASP A 80 -1.86 11.60 -13.78
CA ASP A 80 -2.87 12.60 -14.14
C ASP A 80 -2.22 13.86 -14.74
N ALA A 81 -2.12 13.89 -16.06
CA ALA A 81 -1.51 14.99 -16.81
C ALA A 81 -2.22 16.34 -16.64
N SER A 82 -3.40 16.40 -16.02
CA SER A 82 -4.10 17.66 -15.74
C SER A 82 -3.54 18.43 -14.53
N LEU A 83 -2.71 17.77 -13.71
CA LEU A 83 -2.11 18.32 -12.49
C LEU A 83 -0.59 18.45 -12.60
N SER A 84 0.00 19.38 -11.84
CA SER A 84 1.46 19.44 -11.66
C SER A 84 1.97 18.18 -10.93
N PRO A 85 3.23 17.76 -11.14
CA PRO A 85 3.81 16.66 -10.40
C PRO A 85 3.64 16.71 -8.87
N LEU A 86 3.83 17.87 -8.23
CA LEU A 86 3.61 17.98 -6.78
C LEU A 86 2.13 17.88 -6.40
N GLU A 87 1.24 18.44 -7.22
CA GLU A 87 -0.21 18.32 -7.03
C GLU A 87 -0.69 16.87 -7.13
N ARG A 88 -0.11 16.06 -8.03
CA ARG A 88 -0.42 14.63 -8.15
C ARG A 88 -0.02 13.86 -6.88
N ILE A 89 1.16 14.13 -6.33
CA ILE A 89 1.61 13.52 -5.06
C ILE A 89 0.66 13.93 -3.93
N LYS A 90 0.29 15.21 -3.86
CA LYS A 90 -0.68 15.70 -2.88
C LYS A 90 -2.03 14.98 -3.01
N ALA A 91 -2.57 14.88 -4.23
CA ALA A 91 -3.84 14.19 -4.51
C ALA A 91 -3.81 12.72 -4.08
N PHE A 92 -2.70 12.01 -4.33
CA PHE A 92 -2.50 10.65 -3.83
C PHE A 92 -2.54 10.59 -2.30
N THR A 93 -1.80 11.46 -1.60
CA THR A 93 -1.76 11.46 -0.13
C THR A 93 -3.13 11.77 0.48
N GLU A 94 -3.88 12.71 -0.11
CA GLU A 94 -5.25 13.07 0.27
C GLU A 94 -6.20 11.87 0.16
N ASP A 95 -6.22 11.21 -1.01
CA ASP A 95 -7.09 10.06 -1.24
C ASP A 95 -6.70 8.85 -0.37
N ALA A 96 -5.42 8.69 -0.04
CA ALA A 96 -4.97 7.69 0.92
C ALA A 96 -5.45 8.01 2.35
N ALA A 97 -5.37 9.27 2.79
CA ALA A 97 -5.86 9.72 4.08
C ALA A 97 -7.39 9.55 4.23
N ILE A 98 -8.15 9.94 3.20
CA ILE A 98 -9.60 9.69 3.13
C ILE A 98 -9.90 8.19 3.22
N GLY A 99 -9.10 7.34 2.55
CA GLY A 99 -9.22 5.89 2.62
C GLY A 99 -9.11 5.35 4.05
N MET A 100 -8.13 5.81 4.83
CA MET A 100 -7.99 5.43 6.24
C MET A 100 -9.13 5.96 7.10
N GLN A 101 -9.54 7.22 6.89
CA GLN A 101 -10.62 7.86 7.63
C GLN A 101 -11.97 7.13 7.44
N ARG A 102 -12.28 6.65 6.22
CA ARG A 102 -13.48 5.83 5.93
C ARG A 102 -13.57 4.59 6.82
N HIS A 103 -12.44 4.05 7.24
CA HIS A 103 -12.34 2.90 8.15
C HIS A 103 -12.08 3.31 9.60
N LYS A 104 -12.32 4.58 9.96
CA LYS A 104 -12.08 5.14 11.29
C LYS A 104 -10.66 4.87 11.79
N PHE A 105 -9.69 4.93 10.86
CA PHE A 105 -8.27 4.66 11.08
C PHE A 105 -7.96 3.27 11.67
N LYS A 106 -8.88 2.29 11.57
CA LYS A 106 -8.60 0.91 12.01
C LYS A 106 -7.70 0.17 11.03
N ARG A 107 -7.66 0.59 9.77
CA ARG A 107 -6.90 -0.03 8.69
C ARG A 107 -5.76 0.90 8.27
N GLY A 108 -4.56 0.32 8.17
CA GLY A 108 -3.36 1.00 7.66
C GLY A 108 -2.88 0.40 6.34
N CYS A 109 -1.58 0.46 6.10
CA CYS A 109 -0.92 -0.17 4.96
C CYS A 109 -0.69 -1.66 5.21
N LEU A 110 -1.08 -2.50 4.26
CA LEU A 110 -0.81 -3.94 4.34
C LEU A 110 0.69 -4.21 4.31
N VAL A 111 1.41 -3.60 3.37
CA VAL A 111 2.87 -3.76 3.23
C VAL A 111 3.59 -3.24 4.47
N GLY A 112 3.16 -2.11 5.03
CA GLY A 112 3.69 -1.55 6.28
C GLY A 112 3.54 -2.52 7.46
N ASN A 113 2.33 -3.02 7.72
CA ASN A 113 2.07 -3.99 8.80
C ASN A 113 2.93 -5.26 8.64
N LEU A 114 2.90 -5.88 7.45
CA LEU A 114 3.61 -7.13 7.20
C LEU A 114 5.13 -6.97 7.24
N SER A 115 5.65 -5.80 6.87
CA SER A 115 7.08 -5.50 6.97
C SER A 115 7.58 -5.47 8.41
N GLN A 116 6.72 -5.09 9.37
CA GLN A 116 7.07 -5.12 10.80
C GLN A 116 6.97 -6.53 11.40
N GLU A 117 6.11 -7.39 10.86
CA GLU A 117 5.84 -8.72 11.41
C GLU A 117 6.69 -9.85 10.81
N LEU A 118 6.91 -9.83 9.49
CA LEU A 118 7.40 -11.01 8.75
C LEU A 118 8.79 -10.81 8.15
N ALA A 119 9.22 -9.57 7.91
CA ALA A 119 10.45 -9.31 7.14
C ALA A 119 11.74 -9.85 7.81
N ALA A 120 11.75 -9.97 9.15
CA ALA A 120 12.87 -10.54 9.89
C ALA A 120 12.82 -12.07 10.01
N LEU A 121 11.68 -12.68 9.70
CA LEU A 121 11.39 -14.09 10.01
C LEU A 121 11.34 -14.97 8.77
N ASP A 122 11.03 -14.41 7.60
CA ASP A 122 10.89 -15.19 6.36
C ASP A 122 11.37 -14.40 5.13
N GLU A 123 12.33 -14.98 4.43
CA GLU A 123 12.97 -14.38 3.26
C GLU A 123 12.04 -14.28 2.03
N THR A 124 11.07 -15.18 1.91
CA THR A 124 10.06 -15.16 0.84
C THR A 124 9.16 -13.95 1.00
N PHE A 125 8.63 -13.73 2.21
CA PHE A 125 7.84 -12.54 2.52
C PHE A 125 8.65 -11.26 2.39
N ARG A 126 9.91 -11.26 2.89
CA ARG A 126 10.80 -10.10 2.76
C ARG A 126 11.00 -9.69 1.30
N ARG A 127 11.23 -10.64 0.39
CA ARG A 127 11.37 -10.37 -1.05
C ARG A 127 10.08 -9.83 -1.66
N ALA A 128 8.96 -10.49 -1.41
CA ALA A 128 7.66 -10.05 -1.93
C ALA A 128 7.33 -8.61 -1.50
N LEU A 129 7.53 -8.27 -0.22
CA LEU A 129 7.30 -6.91 0.29
C LEU A 129 8.29 -5.89 -0.29
N MET A 130 9.56 -6.29 -0.48
CA MET A 130 10.57 -5.43 -1.09
C MET A 130 10.22 -5.11 -2.55
N ASP A 131 9.79 -6.10 -3.33
CA ASP A 131 9.43 -5.91 -4.74
C ASP A 131 8.28 -4.91 -4.87
N VAL A 132 7.26 -5.02 -4.02
CA VAL A 132 6.14 -4.06 -3.96
C VAL A 132 6.62 -2.66 -3.61
N LEU A 133 7.45 -2.53 -2.57
CA LEU A 133 7.96 -1.23 -2.14
C LEU A 133 8.86 -0.58 -3.21
N GLN A 134 9.64 -1.36 -3.96
CA GLN A 134 10.46 -0.85 -5.05
C GLN A 134 9.62 -0.36 -6.23
N ASP A 135 8.56 -1.06 -6.61
CA ASP A 135 7.62 -0.58 -7.63
C ASP A 135 6.99 0.77 -7.21
N TRP A 136 6.53 0.87 -5.97
CA TRP A 136 5.95 2.11 -5.46
C TRP A 136 6.95 3.28 -5.39
N ARG A 137 8.20 3.00 -4.99
CA ARG A 137 9.30 3.98 -5.01
C ARG A 137 9.62 4.43 -6.43
N GLY A 138 9.59 3.52 -7.40
CA GLY A 138 9.79 3.82 -8.82
C GLY A 138 8.76 4.81 -9.35
N ARG A 139 7.48 4.60 -9.02
CA ARG A 139 6.37 5.50 -9.44
C ARG A 139 6.51 6.90 -8.85
N ILE A 140 6.75 7.02 -7.54
CA ILE A 140 6.99 8.32 -6.90
C ILE A 140 8.23 8.99 -7.49
N ARG A 141 9.33 8.25 -7.68
CA ARG A 141 10.55 8.79 -8.29
C ARG A 141 10.27 9.36 -9.68
N ALA A 142 9.53 8.65 -10.53
CA ALA A 142 9.20 9.13 -11.88
C ALA A 142 8.46 10.48 -11.83
N CYS A 143 7.47 10.60 -10.95
CA CYS A 143 6.75 11.86 -10.73
C CYS A 143 7.68 12.98 -10.21
N LEU A 144 8.60 12.67 -9.30
CA LEU A 144 9.60 13.64 -8.82
C LEU A 144 10.57 14.09 -9.93
N GLU A 145 10.96 13.19 -10.86
CA GLU A 145 11.78 13.56 -12.02
C GLU A 145 11.03 14.49 -12.98
N GLU A 146 9.73 14.28 -13.19
CA GLU A 146 8.90 15.21 -13.97
C GLU A 146 8.84 16.59 -13.31
N GLY A 147 8.64 16.65 -12.00
CA GLY A 147 8.64 17.93 -11.26
C GLY A 147 10.01 18.63 -11.26
N LYS A 148 11.09 17.85 -11.29
CA LYS A 148 12.45 18.38 -11.46
C LYS A 148 12.67 18.95 -12.86
N ALA A 149 12.19 18.25 -13.90
CA ALA A 149 12.29 18.68 -15.28
C ALA A 149 11.44 19.93 -15.59
N SER A 150 10.30 20.10 -14.91
CA SER A 150 9.44 21.29 -15.04
C SER A 150 9.93 22.49 -14.22
N GLY A 151 10.93 22.33 -13.36
CA GLY A 151 11.44 23.37 -12.46
C GLY A 151 10.63 23.57 -11.18
N GLU A 152 9.60 22.75 -10.94
CA GLU A 152 8.79 22.78 -9.71
C GLU A 152 9.57 22.23 -8.51
N ILE A 153 10.49 21.30 -8.76
CA ILE A 153 11.44 20.75 -7.78
C ILE A 153 12.84 21.30 -8.06
N ARG A 154 13.61 21.59 -7.00
CA ARG A 154 15.00 22.04 -7.11
C ARG A 154 15.86 21.13 -8.02
N ALA A 155 16.68 21.74 -8.86
CA ALA A 155 17.48 21.05 -9.88
C ALA A 155 18.59 20.13 -9.33
N ASP A 156 18.99 20.30 -8.07
CA ASP A 156 19.97 19.46 -7.37
C ASP A 156 19.33 18.33 -6.55
N ALA A 157 17.99 18.19 -6.58
CA ALA A 157 17.29 17.13 -5.87
C ALA A 157 17.74 15.73 -6.30
N ASP A 158 18.12 14.89 -5.34
CA ASP A 158 18.20 13.44 -5.51
C ASP A 158 16.80 12.83 -5.37
N THR A 159 16.11 12.68 -6.51
CA THR A 159 14.75 12.11 -6.60
C THR A 159 14.67 10.67 -6.10
N ALA A 160 15.76 9.90 -6.18
CA ALA A 160 15.81 8.52 -5.70
C ALA A 160 15.89 8.49 -4.17
N ALA A 161 16.67 9.38 -3.56
CA ALA A 161 16.67 9.55 -2.11
C ALA A 161 15.33 10.10 -1.61
N LEU A 162 14.75 11.07 -2.30
CA LEU A 162 13.45 11.65 -1.95
C LEU A 162 12.30 10.65 -2.07
N SER A 163 12.29 9.75 -3.06
CA SER A 163 11.26 8.71 -3.15
C SER A 163 11.35 7.69 -2.01
N ARG A 164 12.56 7.35 -1.56
CA ARG A 164 12.76 6.53 -0.34
C ARG A 164 12.29 7.28 0.91
N TYR A 165 12.68 8.55 1.05
CA TYR A 165 12.28 9.39 2.17
C TYR A 165 10.76 9.53 2.26
N PHE A 166 10.08 9.78 1.14
CA PHE A 166 8.61 9.84 1.06
C PHE A 166 7.97 8.60 1.68
N TRP A 167 8.34 7.41 1.21
CA TRP A 167 7.74 6.17 1.71
C TRP A 167 8.09 5.87 3.16
N ASN A 168 9.30 6.21 3.61
CA ASN A 168 9.67 6.05 5.02
C ASN A 168 8.82 6.96 5.93
N ALA A 169 8.66 8.24 5.56
CA ALA A 169 7.84 9.18 6.30
C ALA A 169 6.35 8.81 6.24
N TRP A 170 5.86 8.42 5.05
CA TRP A 170 4.47 8.07 4.82
C TRP A 170 4.04 6.81 5.59
N GLU A 171 4.83 5.74 5.58
CA GLU A 171 4.51 4.54 6.38
C GLU A 171 4.56 4.83 7.88
N GLY A 172 5.47 5.70 8.33
CA GLY A 172 5.49 6.19 9.71
C GLY A 172 4.21 6.95 10.06
N ALA A 173 3.75 7.84 9.18
CA ALA A 173 2.51 8.58 9.35
C ALA A 173 1.27 7.67 9.35
N VAL A 174 1.21 6.67 8.47
CA VAL A 174 0.14 5.65 8.46
C VAL A 174 0.07 4.91 9.79
N MET A 175 1.22 4.53 10.35
CA MET A 175 1.30 3.89 11.66
C MET A 175 0.78 4.83 12.76
N CYS A 176 1.27 6.07 12.84
CA CYS A 176 0.83 7.05 13.84
C CYS A 176 -0.67 7.37 13.71
N SER A 177 -1.18 7.54 12.49
CA SER A 177 -2.61 7.76 12.25
C SER A 177 -3.50 6.61 12.74
N LYS A 178 -3.03 5.37 12.60
CA LYS A 178 -3.74 4.20 13.14
C LYS A 178 -3.74 4.19 14.67
N LEU A 179 -2.63 4.59 15.29
CA LEU A 179 -2.48 4.69 16.75
C LEU A 179 -3.35 5.80 17.34
N GLU A 180 -3.23 7.00 16.78
CA GLU A 180 -3.86 8.23 17.25
C GLU A 180 -5.33 8.35 16.81
N LYS A 181 -5.74 7.53 15.84
CA LYS A 181 -7.06 7.61 15.16
C LYS A 181 -7.30 8.99 14.57
N SER A 182 -6.23 9.59 14.05
CA SER A 182 -6.21 10.94 13.52
C SER A 182 -5.64 10.93 12.11
N ARG A 183 -6.08 11.90 11.32
CA ARG A 183 -5.53 12.18 10.00
C ARG A 183 -4.23 13.00 10.07
N GLU A 184 -4.05 13.73 11.17
CA GLU A 184 -2.99 14.72 11.36
C GLU A 184 -1.58 14.22 11.00
N PRO A 185 -1.12 13.01 11.41
CA PRO A 185 0.20 12.52 10.99
C PRO A 185 0.39 12.42 9.47
N LEU A 186 -0.66 12.06 8.72
CA LEU A 186 -0.61 11.96 7.25
C LEU A 186 -0.53 13.33 6.60
N ASP A 187 -1.32 14.27 7.11
CA ASP A 187 -1.34 15.65 6.61
C ASP A 187 0.01 16.33 6.88
N ASP A 188 0.57 16.15 8.07
CA ASP A 188 1.90 16.65 8.45
C ASP A 188 3.01 16.06 7.57
N ALA A 189 3.01 14.75 7.37
CA ALA A 189 4.02 14.10 6.54
C ALA A 189 3.94 14.57 5.07
N SER A 190 2.74 14.72 4.53
CA SER A 190 2.54 15.24 3.17
C SER A 190 2.99 16.69 3.05
N ALA A 191 2.54 17.57 3.96
CA ALA A 191 2.90 18.98 3.94
C ALA A 191 4.41 19.19 4.12
N ALA A 192 5.04 18.50 5.08
CA ALA A 192 6.47 18.58 5.32
C ALA A 192 7.29 18.06 4.13
N PHE A 193 6.85 16.96 3.50
CA PHE A 193 7.49 16.43 2.30
C PHE A 193 7.43 17.45 1.15
N LEU A 194 6.25 17.97 0.83
CA LEU A 194 6.06 18.93 -0.26
C LEU A 194 6.85 20.22 -0.03
N ALA A 195 6.86 20.75 1.19
CA ALA A 195 7.64 21.94 1.55
C ALA A 195 9.16 21.74 1.40
N HIS A 196 9.65 20.50 1.46
CA HIS A 196 11.07 20.18 1.28
C HIS A 196 11.52 20.18 -0.20
N LEU A 197 10.57 20.09 -1.14
CA LEU A 197 10.86 19.91 -2.56
C LEU A 197 11.02 21.21 -3.33
N THR A 198 10.35 22.28 -2.88
CA THR A 198 10.30 23.55 -3.61
C THR A 198 11.64 24.29 -3.51
N PRO A 199 12.01 25.06 -4.56
CA PRO A 199 13.16 25.94 -4.48
C PRO A 199 13.02 26.88 -3.29
N ARG A 200 14.05 26.93 -2.42
CA ARG A 200 14.11 28.00 -1.42
C ARG A 200 14.38 29.29 -2.18
N ASP A 201 13.49 30.27 -2.05
CA ASP A 201 13.78 31.63 -2.50
C ASP A 201 15.14 32.03 -1.92
N LYS A 202 16.08 32.37 -2.80
CA LYS A 202 17.34 32.98 -2.41
C LYS A 202 16.99 34.35 -1.82
N ARG A 203 16.86 34.43 -0.50
CA ARG A 203 16.99 35.71 0.22
C ARG A 203 18.41 36.23 0.07
#